data_AF-A0ABD0QSJ7-F1
#
_entry.id   AF-A0ABD0QSJ7-F1
#
_cell.length_a   1.000
_cell.length_b   1.000
_cell.length_c   1.000
_cell.angle_alpha   90.00
_cell.angle_beta   90.00
_cell.angle_gamma   90.00
#
_symmetry.space_group_name_H-M   'P 1'
#
loop_
_entity.id
_entity.type
_entity.pdbx_description
1 polymer ?
#
loop_
_entity_poly.entity_id
_entity_poly.type
_entity_poly.pdbx_seq_one_letter_code
_entity_poly.pdbx_strand_id
1 'polypeptide(L)' 'PYAIVSFLHQSQKTVTVRNTLNPTWDQTLIFYEVEIFGDHLVTERNPPHIVVELYDQDTY' A
#
# COMPACT_ATOMS: atom_id res chain seq x y z
N PRO A 1 2.99 6.57 -13.62
CA PRO A 1 2.78 5.49 -12.63
C PRO A 1 2.45 5.97 -11.19
N TYR A 2 1.68 5.17 -10.47
CA TYR A 2 1.42 5.27 -9.03
C TYR A 2 1.33 3.86 -8.43
N ALA A 3 1.50 3.76 -7.12
CA ALA A 3 1.28 2.53 -6.38
C ALA A 3 0.03 2.65 -5.48
N ILE A 4 -0.73 1.57 -5.36
CA ILE A 4 -1.69 1.38 -4.27
C ILE A 4 -1.05 0.38 -3.30
N VAL A 5 -0.98 0.78 -2.03
CA VAL A 5 -0.51 -0.08 -0.94
C VAL A 5 -1.71 -0.42 -0.08
N SER A 6 -1.98 -1.71 0.06
CA SER A 6 -3.11 -2.24 0.82
C SER A 6 -2.60 -3.06 2.00
N PHE A 7 -3.16 -2.79 3.18
CA PHE A 7 -2.88 -3.52 4.42
C PHE A 7 -4.19 -3.73 5.18
N LEU A 8 -4.56 -5.00 5.35
CA LEU A 8 -5.86 -5.40 5.92
C LEU A 8 -7.03 -4.70 5.22
N HIS A 9 -7.83 -3.92 5.95
CA HIS A 9 -9.02 -3.23 5.46
C HIS A 9 -8.73 -1.78 5.02
N GLN A 10 -7.47 -1.38 4.95
CA GLN A 10 -7.06 -0.03 4.56
C GLN A 10 -6.20 -0.07 3.29
N SER A 11 -6.35 0.95 2.45
CA SER A 11 -5.48 1.17 1.29
C SER A 11 -5.12 2.65 1.16
N GLN A 12 -3.91 2.91 0.67
CA GLN A 12 -3.41 4.25 0.39
C GLN A 12 -2.73 4.29 -0.96
N LYS A 13 -2.85 5.43 -1.64
CA LYS A 13 -2.27 5.66 -2.97
C LYS A 13 -1.07 6.59 -2.84
N THR A 14 0.02 6.27 -3.52
CA THR A 14 1.14 7.20 -3.64
C THR A 14 0.80 8.37 -4.57
N VAL A 15 1.59 9.43 -4.54
CA VAL A 15 1.54 10.45 -5.58
C VAL A 15 1.76 9.82 -6.96
N THR A 16 1.03 10.28 -7.97
CA THR A 16 1.30 9.88 -9.34
C THR A 16 2.51 10.66 -9.85
N VAL A 17 3.56 9.94 -10.24
CA VAL A 17 4.71 10.53 -10.92
C VAL A 17 4.46 10.47 -12.43
N ARG A 18 4.57 11.61 -13.12
CA ARG A 18 4.33 11.74 -14.57
C ARG A 18 5.65 11.71 -15.34
N ASN A 19 5.58 11.33 -16.62
CA ASN A 19 6.69 11.43 -17.59
C ASN A 19 7.98 10.71 -17.17
N THR A 20 7.87 9.59 -16.43
CA THR A 20 9.02 8.74 -16.09
C THR A 20 8.65 7.27 -16.16
N LEU A 21 9.58 6.46 -16.67
CA LEU A 21 9.52 4.99 -16.63
C LEU A 21 10.12 4.40 -15.35
N ASN A 22 10.83 5.22 -14.56
CA ASN A 22 11.50 4.82 -13.33
C ASN A 22 11.01 5.74 -12.20
N PRO A 23 9.78 5.55 -11.68
CA PRO A 23 9.26 6.40 -10.62
C PRO A 23 10.05 6.20 -9.32
N THR A 24 10.26 7.30 -8.60
CA THR A 24 10.71 7.29 -7.20
C THR A 24 9.69 8.14 -6.43
N TRP A 25 9.06 7.56 -5.41
CA TRP A 25 8.00 8.23 -4.67
C TRP A 25 8.51 8.93 -3.40
N ASP A 26 9.51 8.35 -2.73
CA ASP A 26 10.04 8.83 -1.44
C ASP A 26 8.95 9.26 -0.44
N GLN A 27 7.82 8.56 -0.48
CA GLN A 27 6.61 8.88 0.28
C GLN A 27 6.40 7.85 1.39
N THR A 28 6.21 8.34 2.63
CA THR A 28 5.75 7.50 3.74
C THR A 28 4.23 7.48 3.77
N LEU A 29 3.63 6.29 3.68
CA LEU A 29 2.18 6.07 3.84
C LEU A 29 1.92 5.64 5.29
N ILE A 30 1.12 6.42 6.02
CA ILE A 30 0.84 6.17 7.45
C ILE A 30 -0.58 5.65 7.60
N PHE A 31 -0.71 4.38 7.98
CA PHE A 31 -1.98 3.74 8.28
C PHE A 31 -2.28 3.93 9.78
N TYR A 32 -3.28 4.74 10.10
CA TYR A 32 -3.66 5.01 11.47
C TYR A 32 -4.67 3.96 11.96
N GLU A 33 -4.58 3.62 13.25
CA GLU A 33 -5.57 2.80 13.95
C GLU A 33 -5.89 1.47 13.24
N VAL A 34 -4.85 0.74 12.83
CA VAL A 34 -5.06 -0.55 12.15
C VAL A 34 -5.54 -1.59 13.15
N GLU A 35 -6.80 -1.99 13.01
CA GLU A 35 -7.39 -3.07 13.81
C GLU A 35 -7.03 -4.44 13.25
N ILE A 36 -6.40 -5.27 14.09
CA ILE A 36 -6.11 -6.68 13.79
C ILE A 36 -6.97 -7.54 14.70
N PHE A 37 -7.93 -8.25 14.11
CA PHE A 37 -8.82 -9.14 14.84
C PHE A 37 -8.26 -10.56 14.88
N GLY A 38 -8.35 -11.20 16.05
CA GLY A 38 -7.94 -12.60 16.25
C GLY A 38 -6.96 -12.80 17.41
N ASP A 39 -6.41 -14.01 17.51
CA ASP A 39 -5.40 -14.33 18.51
C ASP A 39 -4.03 -13.78 18.09
N HIS A 40 -3.40 -13.00 18.96
CA HIS A 40 -2.06 -12.45 18.76
C HIS A 40 -1.01 -13.51 18.37
N LEU A 41 -1.04 -14.72 18.95
CA LEU A 41 -0.07 -15.77 18.61
C LEU A 41 -0.26 -16.29 17.18
N VAL A 42 -1.50 -16.26 16.68
CA VAL A 42 -1.81 -16.63 15.28
C VAL A 42 -1.34 -15.52 14.35
N THR A 43 -1.61 -14.25 14.68
CA THR A 43 -1.14 -13.09 13.92
C THR A 43 0.38 -13.01 13.86
N GLU A 44 1.08 -13.29 14.95
CA GLU A 44 2.55 -13.32 14.97
C GLU A 44 3.12 -14.42 14.08
N ARG A 45 2.50 -15.61 14.10
CA ARG A 45 2.93 -16.75 13.27
C ARG A 45 2.54 -16.60 11.80
N ASN A 46 1.44 -15.90 11.52
CA ASN A 46 0.92 -15.67 10.19
C ASN A 46 0.46 -14.20 10.04
N PRO A 47 1.41 -13.26 9.87
CA PRO A 47 1.10 -11.85 9.80
C PRO A 47 0.32 -11.53 8.51
N PRO A 48 -0.57 -10.51 8.53
CA PRO A 48 -1.26 -10.07 7.33
C PRO A 48 -0.28 -9.57 6.27
N HIS A 49 -0.60 -9.84 5.01
CA HIS A 49 0.21 -9.38 3.90
C HIS A 49 0.01 -7.89 3.64
N ILE A 50 1.11 -7.23 3.28
CA ILE A 50 1.07 -5.93 2.61
C ILE A 50 1.11 -6.20 1.11
N VAL A 51 0.14 -5.66 0.39
CA VAL A 51 0.06 -5.78 -1.07
C VAL A 51 0.42 -4.43 -1.69
N VAL A 52 1.29 -4.45 -2.70
CA VAL A 52 1.67 -3.27 -3.47
C VAL A 52 1.32 -3.51 -4.93
N GLU A 53 0.39 -2.71 -5.44
CA GLU A 53 -0.08 -2.78 -6.81
C GLU A 53 0.41 -1.56 -7.58
N LEU A 54 1.07 -1.79 -8.72
CA LEU A 54 1.61 -0.74 -9.57
C LEU A 54 0.66 -0.51 -10.75
N TYR A 55 0.30 0.75 -10.96
CA TYR A 55 -0.57 1.17 -12.05
C TYR A 55 0.08 2.30 -12.85
N ASP A 56 -0.29 2.41 -14.11
CA ASP A 56 -0.12 3.65 -14.85
C ASP A 56 -1.37 4.51 -14.78
N GLN A 57 -1.20 5.83 -14.88
CA GLN A 57 -2.33 6.76 -14.91
C GLN A 57 -2.58 7.19 -16.35
N ASP A 58 -3.50 6.51 -17.01
CA ASP A 58 -4.00 6.92 -18.32
C ASP A 58 -5.06 8.02 -18.14
N THR A 59 -4.82 9.18 -18.75
CA THR A 59 -5.86 10.16 -19.06
C THR A 59 -6.31 9.89 -20.49
N TYR A 60 -7.49 9.28 -20.63
CA TYR A 60 -8.19 9.21 -21.92
C TYR A 60 -8.45 10.62 -22.48
#